data_AF-A0A7L4RJT6-F1
#
_entry.id   AF-A0A7L4RJT6-F1
#
_cell.length_a   1.000
_cell.length_b   1.000
_cell.length_c   1.000
_cell.angle_alpha   90.00
_cell.angle_beta   90.00
_cell.angle_gamma   90.00
#
_symmetry.space_group_name_H-M   'P 1'
#
loop_
_entity.id
_entity.type
_entity.pdbx_description
1 polymer ?
#
loop_
_entity_poly.entity_id
_entity_poly.type
_entity_poly.pdbx_seq_one_letter_code
_entity_poly.pdbx_strand_id
1 'polypeptide(L)' 'NGTADYVIEVKDNEGKNVNRFEMTVSFIDTKRLRGLLEECGFRSIKTYCGFDYGAFDDSCSEIVVMAEK' A
#
# COMPACT_ATOMS: atom_id res chain seq x y z
N ASN A 1 -12.57 8.01 1.68
CA ASN A 1 -11.30 8.52 2.23
C ASN A 1 -11.21 8.20 3.72
N GLY A 2 -11.29 6.92 4.07
CA GLY A 2 -11.17 6.48 5.47
C GLY A 2 -9.75 6.01 5.77
N THR A 3 -9.44 5.91 7.04
CA THR A 3 -8.30 5.15 7.55
C THR A 3 -8.82 4.03 8.44
N ALA A 4 -8.08 2.94 8.53
CA ALA A 4 -8.33 1.87 9.48
C ALA A 4 -7.05 1.60 10.26
N ASP A 5 -7.14 1.67 11.58
CA ASP A 5 -6.03 1.38 12.46
C ASP A 5 -6.09 -0.09 12.89
N TYR A 6 -4.99 -0.79 12.64
CA TYR A 6 -4.82 -2.19 13.02
C TYR A 6 -3.76 -2.29 14.11
N VAL A 7 -4.08 -3.07 15.13
CA VAL A 7 -3.11 -3.52 16.13
C VAL A 7 -2.87 -5.00 15.88
N ILE A 8 -1.65 -5.35 15.49
CA ILE A 8 -1.23 -6.73 15.27
C ILE A 8 -0.43 -7.17 16.49
N GLU A 9 -1.00 -8.07 17.28
CA GLU A 9 -0.31 -8.73 18.39
C GLU A 9 0.29 -10.06 17.91
N VAL A 10 1.61 -10.19 17.99
CA VAL A 10 2.31 -11.45 17.70
C VAL A 10 2.50 -12.20 19.01
N LYS A 11 1.93 -13.39 19.10
CA LYS A 11 2.03 -14.30 20.24
C LYS A 11 2.92 -15.49 19.88
N ASP A 12 3.65 -16.02 20.86
CA ASP A 12 4.36 -17.29 20.71
C ASP A 12 3.38 -18.47 20.75
N ASN A 13 3.92 -19.69 20.63
CA ASN A 13 3.14 -20.91 20.64
C ASN A 13 2.44 -21.19 21.99
N GLU A 14 2.83 -20.49 23.06
CA GLU A 14 2.20 -20.57 24.38
C GLU A 14 1.16 -19.45 24.59
N GLY A 15 0.94 -18.59 23.59
CA GLY A 15 -0.01 -17.49 23.63
C GLY A 15 0.53 -16.22 24.30
N LYS A 16 1.81 -16.17 24.65
CA LYS A 16 2.44 -15.00 25.27
C LYS A 16 2.81 -13.98 24.20
N ASN A 17 2.53 -12.71 24.47
CA ASN A 17 2.87 -11.60 23.57
C ASN A 17 4.39 -11.49 23.40
N VAL A 18 4.84 -11.63 22.15
CA VAL A 18 6.24 -11.45 21.73
C VAL A 18 6.44 -10.06 21.14
N ASN A 19 5.46 -9.55 20.38
CA ASN A 19 5.56 -8.23 19.76
C ASN A 19 4.20 -7.58 19.48
N ARG A 20 4.18 -6.27 19.27
CA ARG A 20 2.99 -5.49 18.93
C ARG A 20 3.32 -4.47 17.84
N PHE A 21 2.56 -4.50 16.74
CA PHE A 21 2.69 -3.57 15.64
C PHE A 21 1.41 -2.74 15.52
N GLU A 22 1.56 -1.43 15.34
CA GLU A 22 0.46 -0.54 14.97
C GLU A 22 0.63 -0.18 13.49
N MET A 23 -0.42 -0.37 12.71
CA MET A 23 -0.43 -0.06 11.29
C MET A 23 -1.72 0.70 10.94
N THR A 24 -1.57 1.90 10.39
CA THR A 24 -2.67 2.66 9.82
C THR A 24 -2.75 2.37 8.32
N VAL A 25 -3.83 1.75 7.88
CA VAL A 25 -4.13 1.53 6.47
C VAL A 25 -4.96 2.70 5.98
N SER A 26 -4.50 3.36 4.92
CA SER A 26 -5.27 4.42 4.24
C SER A 26 -5.91 3.86 2.98
N PHE A 27 -7.21 4.11 2.81
CA PHE A 27 -7.91 3.74 1.59
C PHE A 27 -7.79 4.88 0.57
N ILE A 28 -7.09 4.60 -0.52
CA ILE A 28 -6.84 5.56 -1.61
C ILE A 28 -7.08 4.88 -2.96
N ASP A 29 -7.79 5.57 -3.85
CA ASP A 29 -7.90 5.13 -5.24
C ASP A 29 -6.61 5.47 -6.03
N THR A 30 -6.37 4.73 -7.10
CA THR A 30 -5.17 4.87 -7.95
C THR A 30 -4.99 6.26 -8.53
N LYS A 31 -6.08 6.94 -8.88
CA LYS A 31 -6.03 8.30 -9.44
C LYS A 31 -5.59 9.31 -8.39
N ARG A 32 -6.11 9.22 -7.17
CA ARG A 32 -5.72 10.07 -6.05
C ARG A 32 -4.28 9.80 -5.61
N LEU A 33 -3.86 8.53 -5.57
CA LEU A 33 -2.47 8.16 -5.27
C LEU A 33 -1.50 8.78 -6.27
N ARG A 34 -1.81 8.72 -7.57
CA ARG A 34 -1.01 9.36 -8.61
C ARG A 34 -0.86 10.86 -8.36
N GLY A 35 -1.96 11.57 -8.09
CA GLY A 35 -1.92 13.00 -7.82
C GLY A 35 -1.02 13.37 -6.63
N LEU A 36 -1.06 12.59 -5.54
CA LEU A 36 -0.20 12.82 -4.38
C LEU A 36 1.29 12.62 -4.71
N LEU A 37 1.62 11.63 -5.54
CA LEU A 37 3.00 11.42 -5.99
C LEU A 37 3.50 12.59 -6.85
N GLU A 38 2.66 13.09 -7.75
CA GLU A 38 2.97 14.27 -8.58
C GLU A 38 3.16 15.53 -7.71
N GLU A 39 2.30 15.76 -6.71
CA GLU A 39 2.43 16.85 -5.73
C GLU A 39 3.74 16.76 -4.92
N CYS A 40 4.21 15.55 -4.64
CA CYS A 40 5.49 15.29 -3.99
C CYS A 40 6.71 15.45 -4.92
N GLY A 41 6.49 15.81 -6.18
CA GLY A 41 7.53 16.06 -7.18
C GLY A 41 8.00 14.83 -7.95
N PHE A 42 7.36 13.67 -7.75
CA PHE A 42 7.68 12.47 -8.54
C PHE A 42 7.20 12.61 -9.98
N ARG A 43 7.94 12.00 -10.90
CA ARG A 43 7.74 11.98 -12.35
C ARG A 43 7.80 10.54 -12.86
N SER A 44 7.53 10.36 -14.16
CA SER A 44 7.58 9.05 -14.82
C SER A 44 6.75 7.95 -14.12
N ILE A 45 5.63 8.33 -13.49
CA ILE A 45 4.83 7.42 -12.65
C ILE A 45 4.14 6.34 -13.52
N LYS A 46 4.48 5.09 -13.24
CA LYS A 46 3.90 3.89 -13.87
C LYS A 46 3.27 3.00 -12.81
N THR A 47 2.15 2.38 -13.18
CA THR A 47 1.40 1.46 -12.33
C THR A 47 1.30 0.12 -13.02
N TYR A 48 1.51 -0.94 -12.26
CA TYR A 48 1.50 -2.32 -12.72
C TYR A 48 0.60 -3.18 -11.84
N CYS A 49 0.12 -4.29 -12.38
CA CYS A 49 -0.65 -5.30 -11.65
C CYS A 49 0.30 -6.32 -11.01
N GLY A 50 0.32 -6.39 -9.67
CA GLY A 50 1.14 -7.32 -8.90
C GLY A 50 2.66 -7.21 -9.11
N PHE A 51 3.40 -8.12 -8.47
CA PHE A 51 4.87 -8.16 -8.51
C PHE A 51 5.45 -8.70 -9.84
N ASP A 52 4.63 -9.28 -10.70
CA ASP A 52 5.03 -9.71 -12.05
C ASP A 52 5.03 -8.54 -13.06
N TYR A 53 4.74 -7.31 -12.60
CA TYR A 53 4.70 -6.10 -13.40
C TYR A 53 3.75 -6.19 -14.61
N GLY A 54 2.60 -6.84 -14.43
CA GLY A 54 1.56 -6.96 -15.46
C GLY A 54 0.96 -5.61 -15.86
N ALA A 55 0.29 -5.57 -17.01
CA ALA A 55 -0.47 -4.39 -17.42
C ALA A 55 -1.55 -4.08 -16.36
N PHE A 56 -1.67 -2.81 -15.98
CA PHE A 56 -2.63 -2.38 -14.97
C PHE A 56 -4.06 -2.35 -15.54
N ASP A 57 -5.00 -2.88 -14.75
CA ASP A 57 -6.44 -2.68 -14.90
C ASP A 57 -7.13 -2.59 -13.52
N ASP A 58 -8.40 -2.17 -13.51
CA ASP A 58 -9.15 -1.93 -12.27
C ASP A 58 -9.54 -3.20 -11.51
N SER A 59 -9.29 -4.39 -12.05
CA SER A 59 -9.54 -5.69 -11.40
C SER A 59 -8.35 -6.19 -10.56
N CYS A 60 -7.20 -5.53 -10.67
CA CYS A 60 -6.00 -5.87 -9.92
C CYS A 60 -6.24 -5.81 -8.40
N SER A 61 -6.01 -6.93 -7.71
CA SER A 61 -6.08 -7.00 -6.24
C SER A 61 -4.89 -6.32 -5.56
N GLU A 62 -3.78 -6.19 -6.29
CA GLU A 62 -2.54 -5.55 -5.84
C GLU A 62 -1.92 -4.78 -7.01
N ILE A 63 -1.29 -3.64 -6.69
CA ILE A 63 -0.56 -2.83 -7.66
C ILE A 63 0.85 -2.53 -7.19
N VAL A 64 1.76 -2.40 -8.15
CA VAL A 64 3.10 -1.86 -7.94
C VAL A 64 3.19 -0.51 -8.63
N VAL A 65 3.61 0.52 -7.91
CA VAL A 65 3.81 1.87 -8.46
C VAL A 65 5.30 2.17 -8.49
N MET A 66 5.81 2.48 -9.68
CA MET A 66 7.17 2.95 -9.89
C MET A 66 7.15 4.43 -10.25
N ALA A 67 8.01 5.21 -9.60
CA ALA A 67 8.13 6.63 -9.86
C ALA A 67 9.59 7.09 -9.69
N GLU A 68 9.99 8.09 -10.47
CA GLU A 68 11.32 8.71 -10.40
C GLU A 68 11.18 10.08 -9.75
N LYS A 69 12.18 10.52 -8.99
CA LYS A 69 12.17 11.84 -8.33
C LYS A 69 12.87 12.89 -9.19
#